data_AF-A0A832B4M5-F1
#
_entry.id   AF-A0A832B4M5-F1
#
_cell.length_a   1.000
_cell.length_b   1.000
_cell.length_c   1.000
_cell.angle_alpha   90.00
_cell.angle_beta   90.00
_cell.angle_gamma   90.00
#
_symmetry.space_group_name_H-M   'P 1'
#
loop_
_entity.id
_entity.type
_entity.pdbx_description
1 polymer ?
#
loop_
_entity_poly.entity_id
_entity_poly.type
_entity_poly.pdbx_seq_one_letter_code
_entity_poly.pdbx_strand_id
1 'polypeptide(L)'
;MRTADIADDEIRLGQFLKLAGLVASGSDAKQPLAAGLVTVNDEVETRRGRRLHPGDVVVCRSTAVQVGNAGSVGALFELGDPGPMRDRLVASVLRGEKTATTSLEVFYTIGGMRLPRAGDRSTLVGSAGQALGIVEVTDTAMLRVADVGDDVARAEGDGFEDAAAWRRAHELYWSGFAGEIRSRLGDESWVLDEDTPVVVEWFRLVAPGDDAPTPVPASGIPTSSSRLDAF
;
A
#
# COMPACT_ATOMS: atom_id res chain seq x y z
N MET A 1 7.61 2.92 22.21
CA MET A 1 7.11 3.92 21.25
C MET A 1 6.40 3.17 20.15
N ARG A 2 5.19 3.59 19.76
CA ARG A 2 4.43 2.96 18.65
C ARG A 2 4.19 3.95 17.53
N THR A 3 3.88 3.46 16.34
CA THR A 3 3.57 4.29 15.17
C THR A 3 2.06 4.36 14.96
N ALA A 4 1.56 5.52 14.50
CA ALA A 4 0.20 5.67 14.00
C ALA A 4 0.26 6.31 12.62
N ASP A 5 -0.22 5.57 11.62
CA ASP A 5 -0.12 5.98 10.22
C ASP A 5 -1.20 7.00 9.87
N ILE A 6 -0.77 8.12 9.29
CA ILE A 6 -1.67 9.11 8.73
C ILE A 6 -1.97 8.78 7.29
N ALA A 7 -3.18 9.10 6.85
CA ALA A 7 -3.53 8.98 5.45
C ALA A 7 -2.66 9.96 4.66
N ASP A 8 -2.90 11.26 4.73
CA ASP A 8 -2.18 12.23 3.90
C ASP A 8 -0.76 12.55 4.43
N ASP A 9 0.02 13.33 3.68
CA ASP A 9 1.40 13.71 4.06
C ASP A 9 1.47 14.61 5.30
N GLU A 10 0.33 15.15 5.71
CA GLU A 10 0.20 15.93 6.93
C GLU A 10 -1.09 15.62 7.68
N ILE A 11 -1.06 15.82 9.00
CA ILE A 11 -2.25 15.81 9.85
C ILE A 11 -2.17 16.94 10.87
N ARG A 12 -3.31 17.50 11.30
CA ARG A 12 -3.31 18.45 12.42
C ARG A 12 -3.16 17.68 13.73
N LEU A 13 -2.37 18.20 14.67
CA LEU A 13 -2.12 17.60 15.99
C LEU A 13 -3.41 17.15 16.70
N GLY A 14 -4.46 17.98 16.71
CA GLY A 14 -5.74 17.60 17.31
C GLY A 14 -6.44 16.40 16.65
N GLN A 15 -6.25 16.19 15.35
CA GLN A 15 -6.76 15.02 14.63
C GLN A 15 -5.89 13.80 14.92
N PHE A 16 -4.56 13.97 14.94
CA PHE A 16 -3.62 12.90 15.25
C PHE A 16 -3.82 12.35 16.66
N LEU A 17 -3.99 13.20 17.68
CA LEU A 17 -4.25 12.75 19.04
C LEU A 17 -5.49 11.84 19.12
N LYS A 18 -6.53 12.12 18.32
CA LYS A 18 -7.71 11.26 18.21
C LYS A 18 -7.38 9.96 17.46
N LEU A 19 -6.74 10.08 16.29
CA LEU A 19 -6.35 8.94 15.45
C LEU A 19 -5.50 7.93 16.23
N ALA A 20 -4.52 8.41 16.98
CA ALA A 20 -3.64 7.62 17.82
C ALA A 20 -4.33 7.12 19.11
N GLY A 21 -5.59 7.46 19.38
CA GLY A 21 -6.28 7.09 20.62
C GLY A 21 -5.67 7.70 21.88
N LEU A 22 -4.91 8.80 21.75
CA LEU A 22 -4.36 9.56 22.88
C LEU A 22 -5.42 10.43 23.55
N VAL A 23 -6.50 10.74 22.84
CA VAL A 23 -7.72 11.38 23.33
C VAL A 23 -8.94 10.71 22.71
N ALA A 24 -10.09 10.75 23.39
CA ALA A 24 -11.33 10.13 22.89
C ALA A 24 -11.91 10.87 21.68
N SER A 25 -11.75 12.20 21.63
CA SER A 25 -12.22 13.02 20.51
C SER A 25 -11.28 14.18 20.19
N GLY A 26 -11.42 14.74 18.99
CA GLY A 26 -10.62 15.90 18.56
C GLY A 26 -10.92 17.17 19.38
N SER A 27 -12.03 17.25 20.10
CA SER A 27 -12.35 18.31 21.07
C SER A 27 -11.62 18.12 22.40
N ASP A 28 -11.38 16.87 22.80
CA ASP A 28 -10.70 16.53 24.06
C ASP A 28 -9.21 16.85 24.03
N ALA A 29 -8.65 17.07 22.84
CA ALA A 29 -7.29 17.57 22.66
C ALA A 29 -7.05 18.93 23.34
N LYS A 30 -8.09 19.76 23.56
CA LYS A 30 -7.94 21.11 24.12
C LYS A 30 -7.31 21.12 25.51
N GLN A 31 -7.76 20.24 26.39
CA GLN A 31 -7.33 20.22 27.79
C GLN A 31 -5.85 19.83 27.96
N PRO A 32 -5.33 18.72 27.40
CA PRO A 32 -3.92 18.38 27.52
C PRO A 32 -3.00 19.38 26.81
N LEU A 33 -3.42 19.96 25.68
CA LEU A 33 -2.66 21.01 25.00
C LEU A 33 -2.55 22.28 25.84
N ALA A 34 -3.67 22.75 26.42
CA ALA A 34 -3.66 23.94 27.28
C ALA A 34 -2.86 23.72 28.58
N ALA A 35 -2.79 22.48 29.07
CA ALA A 35 -2.02 22.09 30.24
C ALA A 35 -0.53 21.84 29.96
N GLY A 36 -0.06 21.98 28.71
CA GLY A 36 1.33 21.72 28.33
C GLY A 36 1.74 20.25 28.47
N LEU A 37 0.77 19.33 28.42
CA LEU A 37 0.98 17.88 28.57
C LEU A 37 1.29 17.17 27.24
N VAL A 38 1.43 17.95 26.16
CA VAL A 38 1.72 17.45 24.83
C VAL A 38 3.04 18.05 24.37
N THR A 39 3.96 17.19 23.94
CA THR A 39 5.16 17.61 23.22
C THR A 39 5.14 17.06 21.79
N VAL A 40 5.77 17.80 20.88
CA VAL A 40 6.07 17.36 19.52
C VAL A 40 7.57 17.54 19.35
N ASN A 41 8.29 16.44 19.10
CA ASN A 41 9.76 16.44 19.00
C ASN A 41 10.42 17.13 20.21
N ASP A 42 10.01 16.72 21.41
CA ASP A 42 10.47 17.23 22.72
C ASP A 42 10.13 18.70 23.04
N GLU A 43 9.47 19.42 22.14
CA GLU A 43 8.98 20.78 22.39
C GLU A 43 7.52 20.77 22.83
N VAL A 44 7.20 21.49 23.92
CA VAL A 44 5.81 21.65 24.38
C VAL A 44 4.99 22.37 23.30
N GLU A 45 3.92 21.74 22.85
CA GLU A 45 3.01 22.31 21.85
C GLU A 45 1.61 22.49 22.45
N THR A 46 1.07 23.69 22.28
CA THR A 46 -0.24 24.09 22.83
C THR A 46 -1.26 24.34 21.72
N ARG A 47 -0.82 24.38 20.46
CA ARG A 47 -1.66 24.66 19.29
C ARG A 47 -2.19 23.37 18.69
N ARG A 48 -3.50 23.15 18.83
CA ARG A 48 -4.23 22.05 18.19
C ARG A 48 -4.04 21.99 16.67
N GLY A 49 -3.84 23.15 16.05
CA GLY A 49 -3.67 23.31 14.60
C GLY A 49 -2.26 23.09 14.09
N ARG A 50 -1.29 22.72 14.93
CA ARG A 50 0.06 22.35 14.49
C ARG A 50 -0.05 21.24 13.44
N ARG A 51 0.59 21.43 12.29
CA ARG A 51 0.73 20.39 11.27
C ARG A 51 1.86 19.45 11.68
N LEU A 52 1.56 18.16 11.60
CA LEU A 52 2.49 17.07 11.84
C LEU A 52 2.74 16.34 10.53
N HIS A 53 3.95 15.83 10.38
CA HIS A 53 4.39 15.05 9.22
C HIS A 53 4.93 13.69 9.67
N PRO A 54 5.03 12.70 8.77
CA PRO A 54 5.69 11.44 9.08
C PRO A 54 7.09 11.67 9.67
N GLY A 55 7.40 10.95 10.76
CA GLY A 55 8.63 11.13 11.53
C GLY A 55 8.44 11.94 12.81
N ASP A 56 7.44 12.83 12.90
CA ASP A 56 7.18 13.61 14.12
C ASP A 56 6.83 12.68 15.29
N VAL A 57 7.41 12.95 16.46
CA VAL A 57 7.12 12.21 17.70
C VAL A 57 6.21 13.06 18.57
N VAL A 58 5.00 12.56 18.81
CA VAL A 58 4.03 13.19 19.70
C VAL A 58 4.02 12.45 21.03
N VAL A 59 4.33 13.14 22.12
CA VAL A 59 4.14 12.62 23.46
C VAL A 59 2.94 13.30 24.09
N CYS A 60 1.98 12.52 24.56
CA CYS A 60 0.88 13.03 25.36
C CYS A 60 0.85 12.27 26.69
N ARG A 61 0.98 13.01 27.80
CA ARG A 61 1.13 12.45 29.15
C ARG A 61 2.38 11.57 29.27
N SER A 62 2.24 10.26 29.06
CA SER A 62 3.30 9.25 29.16
C SER A 62 3.39 8.35 27.92
N THR A 63 2.58 8.62 26.89
CA THR A 63 2.53 7.80 25.68
C THR A 63 3.16 8.56 24.53
N ALA A 64 4.26 8.00 24.01
CA ALA A 64 4.93 8.48 22.81
C ALA A 64 4.42 7.71 21.58
N VAL A 65 3.94 8.46 20.59
CA VAL A 65 3.48 7.95 19.30
C VAL A 65 4.20 8.71 18.19
N GLN A 66 4.87 7.97 17.32
CA GLN A 66 5.45 8.53 16.11
C GLN A 66 4.38 8.61 15.02
N VAL A 67 4.32 9.73 14.31
CA VAL A 67 3.50 9.90 13.12
C VAL A 67 4.14 9.04 12.03
N GLY A 68 3.43 8.00 11.60
CA GLY A 68 3.83 7.17 10.47
C GLY A 68 3.18 7.65 9.19
N ASN A 69 3.72 7.25 8.04
CA ASN A 69 3.04 7.43 6.76
C ASN A 69 2.28 6.13 6.45
N ALA A 70 1.03 6.20 5.97
CA ALA A 70 0.39 5.04 5.36
C ALA A 70 1.12 4.56 4.09
N GLY A 71 2.04 5.38 3.54
CA GLY A 71 3.06 4.99 2.56
C GLY A 71 4.42 4.61 3.17
N SER A 72 4.42 4.02 4.39
CA SER A 72 5.64 3.75 5.14
C SER A 72 6.46 2.60 4.56
N VAL A 73 7.78 2.80 4.60
CA VAL A 73 8.77 1.72 4.67
C VAL A 73 8.30 0.72 5.73
N GLY A 74 7.73 -0.40 5.27
CA GLY A 74 7.00 -1.37 6.10
C GLY A 74 5.86 -2.08 5.35
N ALA A 75 5.19 -1.40 4.41
CA ALA A 75 4.26 -2.05 3.49
C ALA A 75 5.00 -3.01 2.55
N LEU A 76 4.43 -4.18 2.28
CA LEU A 76 5.02 -5.17 1.37
C LEU A 76 4.52 -4.90 -0.06
N PHE A 77 5.45 -4.89 -1.00
CA PHE A 77 5.15 -4.87 -2.43
C PHE A 77 5.19 -6.31 -2.94
N GLU A 78 4.02 -6.95 -2.96
CA GLU A 78 3.85 -8.34 -3.38
C GLU A 78 3.37 -8.42 -4.82
N LEU A 79 4.16 -9.07 -5.69
CA LEU A 79 3.78 -9.31 -7.07
C LEU A 79 3.41 -10.78 -7.25
N GLY A 80 2.13 -11.03 -7.52
CA GLY A 80 1.61 -12.37 -7.74
C GLY A 80 1.78 -13.33 -6.55
N ASP A 81 1.31 -14.55 -6.75
CA ASP A 81 1.41 -15.62 -5.76
C ASP A 81 2.86 -16.09 -5.58
N PRO A 82 3.29 -16.42 -4.34
CA PRO A 82 4.60 -17.00 -4.08
C PRO A 82 4.86 -18.24 -4.96
N GLY A 83 6.06 -18.32 -5.54
CA GLY A 83 6.45 -19.39 -6.47
C GLY A 83 6.92 -18.84 -7.82
N PRO A 84 6.85 -19.64 -8.90
CA PRO A 84 7.41 -19.28 -10.21
C PRO A 84 6.88 -17.97 -10.79
N MET A 85 5.63 -17.59 -10.47
CA MET A 85 5.04 -16.33 -10.90
C MET A 85 5.73 -15.14 -10.23
N ARG A 86 5.69 -15.06 -8.89
CA ARG A 86 6.36 -13.99 -8.14
C ARG A 86 7.86 -13.93 -8.47
N ASP A 87 8.53 -15.07 -8.57
CA ASP A 87 9.97 -15.10 -8.87
C ASP A 87 10.28 -14.46 -10.24
N ARG A 88 9.44 -14.71 -11.25
CA ARG A 88 9.58 -14.10 -12.59
C ARG A 88 9.32 -12.59 -12.55
N LEU A 89 8.23 -12.18 -11.90
CA LEU A 89 7.81 -10.77 -11.80
C LEU A 89 8.86 -9.94 -11.05
N VAL A 90 9.30 -10.45 -9.89
CA VAL A 90 10.35 -9.83 -9.07
C VAL A 90 11.65 -9.73 -9.86
N ALA A 91 12.06 -10.78 -10.58
CA ALA A 91 13.27 -10.71 -11.40
C ALA A 91 13.18 -9.65 -12.51
N SER A 92 11.99 -9.45 -13.09
CA SER A 92 11.74 -8.38 -14.08
C SER A 92 11.86 -6.99 -13.45
N VAL A 93 11.34 -6.78 -12.24
CA VAL A 93 11.52 -5.53 -11.47
C VAL A 93 13.00 -5.27 -11.16
N LEU A 94 13.73 -6.29 -10.70
CA LEU A 94 15.17 -6.16 -10.37
C LEU A 94 16.03 -5.84 -11.59
N ARG A 95 15.61 -6.25 -12.80
CA ARG A 95 16.27 -5.87 -14.07
C ARG A 95 15.81 -4.50 -14.61
N GLY A 96 14.82 -3.87 -13.99
CA GLY A 96 14.21 -2.61 -14.45
C GLY A 96 13.32 -2.76 -15.69
N GLU A 97 12.91 -4.00 -16.01
CA GLU A 97 12.03 -4.31 -17.13
C GLU A 97 10.56 -4.07 -16.76
N LYS A 98 10.14 -4.48 -15.56
CA LYS A 98 8.81 -4.18 -14.98
C LYS A 98 8.89 -2.91 -14.13
N THR A 99 8.14 -1.90 -14.56
CA THR A 99 8.07 -0.54 -13.98
C THR A 99 6.63 -0.08 -13.75
N ALA A 100 5.65 -0.94 -14.01
CA ALA A 100 4.26 -0.72 -13.64
C ALA A 100 3.61 -2.01 -13.15
N THR A 101 2.52 -1.87 -12.41
CA THR A 101 1.61 -2.96 -12.01
C THR A 101 0.17 -2.46 -12.08
N THR A 102 -0.76 -3.39 -12.31
CA THR A 102 -2.18 -3.09 -12.33
C THR A 102 -2.95 -3.98 -11.36
N SER A 103 -3.92 -3.42 -10.66
CA SER A 103 -4.82 -4.11 -9.74
C SER A 103 -6.28 -3.68 -9.97
N LEU A 104 -7.24 -4.52 -9.60
CA LEU A 104 -8.64 -4.09 -9.59
C LEU A 104 -8.87 -3.08 -8.47
N GLU A 105 -9.56 -1.98 -8.75
CA GLU A 105 -9.94 -0.98 -7.74
C GLU A 105 -10.73 -1.62 -6.58
N VAL A 106 -11.58 -2.60 -6.92
CA VAL A 106 -12.44 -3.29 -5.97
C VAL A 106 -11.66 -3.93 -4.81
N PHE A 107 -10.40 -4.34 -5.03
CA PHE A 107 -9.56 -4.89 -3.97
C PHE A 107 -9.24 -3.87 -2.88
N TYR A 108 -9.09 -2.59 -3.23
CA TYR A 108 -8.91 -1.52 -2.25
C TYR A 108 -10.22 -1.25 -1.50
N THR A 109 -11.33 -1.19 -2.22
CA THR A 109 -12.67 -0.98 -1.63
C THR A 109 -13.02 -2.08 -0.63
N ILE A 110 -12.93 -3.36 -0.99
CA ILE A 110 -13.25 -4.48 -0.08
C ILE A 110 -12.20 -4.66 1.02
N GLY A 111 -10.98 -4.20 0.79
CA GLY A 111 -9.89 -4.21 1.78
C GLY A 111 -9.95 -3.04 2.75
N GLY A 112 -10.77 -2.02 2.50
CA GLY A 112 -10.72 -0.75 3.24
C GLY A 112 -9.36 -0.05 3.10
N MET A 113 -8.64 -0.33 2.01
CA MET A 113 -7.31 0.20 1.75
C MET A 113 -7.41 1.52 0.99
N ARG A 114 -6.42 2.38 1.18
CA ARG A 114 -6.28 3.60 0.40
C ARG A 114 -5.78 3.23 -1.01
N LEU A 115 -6.15 4.03 -2.01
CA LEU A 115 -5.53 3.95 -3.34
C LEU A 115 -4.07 4.46 -3.30
N PRO A 116 -3.15 3.80 -4.02
CA PRO A 116 -1.73 4.18 -4.09
C PRO A 116 -1.56 5.61 -4.61
N ARG A 117 -0.48 6.26 -4.18
CA ARG A 117 -0.09 7.61 -4.59
C ARG A 117 1.38 7.68 -4.95
N ALA A 118 1.71 8.60 -5.85
CA ALA A 118 3.10 8.96 -6.09
C ALA A 118 3.80 9.33 -4.76
N GLY A 119 4.99 8.76 -4.55
CA GLY A 119 5.77 8.89 -3.32
C GLY A 119 5.57 7.74 -2.32
N ASP A 120 4.54 6.91 -2.46
CA ASP A 120 4.37 5.72 -1.62
C ASP A 120 5.57 4.78 -1.79
N ARG A 121 6.10 4.29 -0.65
CA ARG A 121 7.25 3.38 -0.63
C ARG A 121 6.87 2.05 0.01
N SER A 122 7.34 0.96 -0.57
CA SER A 122 7.05 -0.40 -0.11
C SER A 122 8.25 -1.33 -0.31
N THR A 123 8.37 -2.36 0.51
CA THR A 123 9.44 -3.34 0.44
C THR A 123 9.10 -4.40 -0.61
N LEU A 124 9.89 -4.49 -1.69
CA LEU A 124 9.79 -5.60 -2.64
C LEU A 124 10.14 -6.90 -1.92
N VAL A 125 9.23 -7.87 -1.95
CA VAL A 125 9.43 -9.18 -1.33
C VAL A 125 9.43 -10.31 -2.33
N GLY A 126 10.34 -11.26 -2.14
CA GLY A 126 10.33 -12.49 -2.93
C GLY A 126 9.49 -13.60 -2.31
N SER A 127 9.51 -14.78 -2.94
CA SER A 127 8.64 -15.90 -2.59
C SER A 127 8.93 -16.55 -1.23
N ALA A 128 10.15 -16.42 -0.70
CA ALA A 128 10.47 -16.85 0.67
C ALA A 128 10.29 -15.72 1.71
N GLY A 129 9.65 -14.62 1.34
CA GLY A 129 9.41 -13.46 2.21
C GLY A 129 10.63 -12.58 2.44
N GLN A 130 11.74 -12.82 1.76
CA GLN A 130 12.93 -11.97 1.87
C GLN A 130 12.68 -10.58 1.26
N ALA A 131 13.18 -9.54 1.92
CA ALA A 131 13.22 -8.19 1.38
C ALA A 131 14.31 -8.08 0.30
N LEU A 132 13.95 -7.54 -0.87
CA LEU A 132 14.81 -7.47 -2.06
C LEU A 132 15.10 -6.04 -2.51
N GLY A 133 14.38 -5.05 -1.99
CA GLY A 133 14.59 -3.63 -2.28
C GLY A 133 13.41 -2.79 -1.86
N ILE A 134 13.47 -1.48 -2.13
CA ILE A 134 12.37 -0.56 -1.92
C ILE A 134 11.80 -0.16 -3.28
N VAL A 135 10.50 -0.31 -3.46
CA VAL A 135 9.75 0.24 -4.59
C VAL A 135 9.18 1.58 -4.17
N GLU A 136 9.33 2.59 -5.02
CA GLU A 136 8.66 3.89 -4.86
C GLU A 136 7.70 4.08 -6.03
N VAL A 137 6.43 4.31 -5.73
CA VAL A 137 5.41 4.67 -6.71
C VAL A 137 5.75 6.05 -7.25
N THR A 138 5.88 6.17 -8.57
CA THR A 138 6.21 7.43 -9.25
C THR A 138 4.98 8.14 -9.78
N ASP A 139 3.94 7.39 -10.16
CA ASP A 139 2.68 7.92 -10.66
C ASP A 139 1.55 6.89 -10.52
N THR A 140 0.30 7.34 -10.52
CA THR A 140 -0.87 6.45 -10.50
C THR A 140 -1.99 6.93 -11.42
N ALA A 141 -2.75 5.98 -11.97
CA ALA A 141 -3.94 6.27 -12.77
C ALA A 141 -5.07 5.31 -12.42
N MET A 142 -6.30 5.83 -12.44
CA MET A 142 -7.52 5.03 -12.42
C MET A 142 -8.07 4.95 -13.84
N LEU A 143 -8.13 3.76 -14.41
CA LEU A 143 -8.59 3.49 -15.77
C LEU A 143 -9.70 2.44 -15.75
N ARG A 144 -10.43 2.31 -16.86
CA ARG A 144 -11.23 1.10 -17.11
C ARG A 144 -10.31 0.02 -17.69
N VAL A 145 -10.65 -1.27 -17.50
CA VAL A 145 -9.93 -2.39 -18.14
C VAL A 145 -9.79 -2.18 -19.66
N ALA A 146 -10.82 -1.63 -20.31
CA ALA A 146 -10.81 -1.33 -21.74
C ALA A 146 -9.85 -0.19 -22.16
N ASP A 147 -9.53 0.73 -21.24
CA ASP A 147 -8.73 1.92 -21.51
C ASP A 147 -7.23 1.72 -21.24
N VAL A 148 -6.83 0.57 -20.71
CA VAL A 148 -5.41 0.24 -20.54
C VAL A 148 -4.75 0.12 -21.91
N GLY A 149 -3.73 0.95 -22.13
CA GLY A 149 -3.00 1.07 -23.39
C GLY A 149 -1.71 0.25 -23.45
N ASP A 150 -1.09 0.23 -24.63
CA ASP A 150 0.15 -0.53 -24.86
C ASP A 150 1.33 0.01 -24.03
N ASP A 151 1.27 1.27 -23.61
CA ASP A 151 2.24 1.88 -22.71
C ASP A 151 2.26 1.20 -21.33
N VAL A 152 1.09 0.94 -20.74
CA VAL A 152 0.97 0.16 -19.50
C VAL A 152 1.41 -1.28 -19.74
N ALA A 153 0.91 -1.92 -20.81
CA ALA A 153 1.28 -3.30 -21.13
C ALA A 153 2.80 -3.51 -21.26
N ARG A 154 3.50 -2.56 -21.91
CA ARG A 154 4.97 -2.57 -21.99
C ARG A 154 5.62 -2.31 -20.63
N ALA A 155 5.13 -1.34 -19.87
CA ALA A 155 5.68 -0.99 -18.56
C ALA A 155 5.53 -2.13 -17.54
N GLU A 156 4.50 -2.96 -17.67
CA GLU A 156 4.33 -4.17 -16.85
C GLU A 156 5.39 -5.24 -17.12
N GLY A 157 6.14 -5.16 -18.23
CA GLY A 157 7.36 -5.96 -18.43
C GLY A 157 7.17 -7.48 -18.49
N ASP A 158 5.93 -7.96 -18.65
CA ASP A 158 5.57 -9.39 -18.57
C ASP A 158 5.50 -10.08 -19.94
N GLY A 159 6.11 -9.46 -20.96
CA GLY A 159 6.19 -10.01 -22.31
C GLY A 159 4.89 -9.87 -23.12
N PHE A 160 4.01 -8.95 -22.74
CA PHE A 160 2.82 -8.64 -23.53
C PHE A 160 3.22 -7.97 -24.86
N GLU A 161 2.67 -8.48 -25.96
CA GLU A 161 2.85 -7.90 -27.29
C GLU A 161 2.14 -6.54 -27.40
N ASP A 162 0.91 -6.46 -26.87
CA ASP A 162 0.03 -5.30 -26.90
C ASP A 162 -0.95 -5.30 -25.71
N ALA A 163 -1.75 -4.24 -25.58
CA ALA A 163 -2.78 -4.08 -24.57
C ALA A 163 -3.86 -5.18 -24.63
N ALA A 164 -4.13 -5.74 -25.81
CA ALA A 164 -5.12 -6.80 -25.96
C ALA A 164 -4.61 -8.12 -25.35
N ALA A 165 -3.33 -8.44 -25.52
CA ALA A 165 -2.66 -9.57 -24.87
C ALA A 165 -2.61 -9.38 -23.36
N TRP A 166 -2.26 -8.17 -22.90
CA TRP A 166 -2.32 -7.79 -21.49
C TRP A 166 -3.71 -8.02 -20.91
N ARG A 167 -4.77 -7.53 -21.57
CA ARG A 167 -6.15 -7.62 -21.08
C ARG A 167 -6.61 -9.06 -20.93
N ARG A 168 -6.40 -9.91 -21.94
CA ARG A 168 -6.77 -11.33 -21.89
C ARG A 168 -6.11 -12.05 -20.71
N ALA A 169 -4.82 -11.77 -20.45
CA ALA A 169 -4.10 -12.38 -19.35
C ALA A 169 -4.63 -11.93 -17.98
N HIS A 170 -4.90 -10.64 -17.82
CA HIS A 170 -5.40 -10.07 -16.58
C HIS A 170 -6.84 -10.46 -16.28
N GLU A 171 -7.72 -10.46 -17.29
CA GLU A 171 -9.10 -10.93 -17.12
C GLU A 171 -9.15 -12.40 -16.71
N LEU A 172 -8.30 -13.23 -17.32
CA LEU A 172 -8.18 -14.63 -16.92
C LEU A 172 -7.73 -14.76 -15.46
N TYR A 173 -6.68 -14.04 -15.06
CA TYR A 173 -6.19 -14.04 -13.67
C TYR A 173 -7.26 -13.55 -12.69
N TRP A 174 -7.86 -12.39 -12.94
CA TRP A 174 -8.83 -11.76 -12.05
C TRP A 174 -10.16 -12.50 -11.96
N SER A 175 -10.55 -13.22 -13.01
CA SER A 175 -11.75 -14.05 -12.98
C SER A 175 -11.73 -15.10 -11.86
N GLY A 176 -10.52 -15.52 -11.43
CA GLY A 176 -10.32 -16.43 -10.29
C GLY A 176 -10.80 -15.86 -8.95
N PHE A 177 -10.88 -14.53 -8.81
CA PHE A 177 -11.29 -13.85 -7.58
C PHE A 177 -12.76 -13.43 -7.58
N ALA A 178 -13.50 -13.64 -8.67
CA ALA A 178 -14.88 -13.14 -8.81
C ALA A 178 -15.81 -13.62 -7.69
N GLY A 179 -15.67 -14.87 -7.23
CA GLY A 179 -16.46 -15.39 -6.11
C GLY A 179 -16.17 -14.70 -4.77
N GLU A 180 -14.89 -14.43 -4.47
CA GLU A 180 -14.50 -13.69 -3.27
C GLU A 180 -14.99 -12.24 -3.33
N ILE A 181 -14.81 -11.58 -4.48
CA ILE A 181 -15.22 -10.19 -4.68
C ILE A 181 -16.73 -10.04 -4.46
N ARG A 182 -17.56 -10.88 -5.09
CA ARG A 182 -19.03 -10.88 -4.88
C ARG A 182 -19.39 -11.04 -3.40
N SER A 183 -18.77 -12.02 -2.74
CA SER A 183 -19.00 -12.30 -1.32
C SER A 183 -18.64 -11.12 -0.43
N ARG A 184 -17.49 -10.47 -0.66
CA ARG A 184 -17.01 -9.35 0.15
C ARG A 184 -17.73 -8.03 -0.14
N LEU A 185 -18.20 -7.84 -1.37
CA LEU A 185 -19.09 -6.72 -1.72
C LEU A 185 -20.52 -6.92 -1.19
N GLY A 186 -20.96 -8.16 -1.03
CA GLY A 186 -22.37 -8.48 -0.82
C GLY A 186 -23.21 -8.26 -2.09
N ASP A 187 -22.59 -8.39 -3.27
CA ASP A 187 -23.21 -8.18 -4.57
C ASP A 187 -22.93 -9.36 -5.50
N GLU A 188 -23.89 -10.27 -5.63
CA GLU A 188 -23.81 -11.44 -6.52
C GLU A 188 -23.84 -11.07 -8.01
N SER A 189 -24.28 -9.86 -8.35
CA SER A 189 -24.36 -9.39 -9.73
C SER A 189 -23.04 -8.84 -10.27
N TRP A 190 -22.05 -8.64 -9.39
CA TRP A 190 -20.73 -8.15 -9.80
C TRP A 190 -20.09 -9.09 -10.83
N VAL A 191 -19.61 -8.50 -11.92
CA VAL A 191 -18.88 -9.18 -12.99
C VAL A 191 -17.66 -8.35 -13.35
N LEU A 192 -16.58 -9.05 -13.72
CA LEU A 192 -15.45 -8.42 -14.38
C LEU A 192 -15.84 -8.17 -15.84
N ASP A 193 -15.73 -6.92 -16.27
CA ASP A 193 -16.03 -6.47 -17.63
C ASP A 193 -15.10 -5.34 -18.07
N GLU A 194 -15.33 -4.86 -19.29
CA GLU A 194 -14.54 -3.80 -19.93
C GLU A 194 -14.57 -2.45 -19.19
N ASP A 195 -15.65 -2.19 -18.45
CA ASP A 195 -15.85 -0.95 -17.69
C ASP A 195 -15.32 -1.03 -16.26
N THR A 196 -14.89 -2.22 -15.82
CA THR A 196 -14.37 -2.45 -14.48
C THR A 196 -13.16 -1.55 -14.19
N PRO A 197 -13.16 -0.78 -13.08
CA PRO A 197 -12.04 0.10 -12.76
C PRO A 197 -10.79 -0.67 -12.31
N VAL A 198 -9.65 -0.24 -12.83
CA VAL A 198 -8.31 -0.70 -12.45
C VAL A 198 -7.44 0.47 -12.02
N VAL A 199 -6.53 0.16 -11.10
CA VAL A 199 -5.52 1.09 -10.61
C VAL A 199 -4.19 0.69 -11.22
N VAL A 200 -3.59 1.59 -11.97
CA VAL A 200 -2.22 1.44 -12.50
C VAL A 200 -1.27 2.20 -11.59
N GLU A 201 -0.22 1.53 -11.16
CA GLU A 201 0.89 2.10 -10.38
C GLU A 201 2.16 2.02 -11.23
N TRP A 202 2.69 3.18 -11.64
CA TRP A 202 4.06 3.23 -12.16
C TRP A 202 5.01 3.41 -11.00
N PHE A 203 6.15 2.73 -11.06
CA PHE A 203 7.09 2.71 -9.95
C PHE A 203 8.54 2.59 -10.42
N ARG A 204 9.45 2.84 -9.49
CA ARG A 204 10.88 2.58 -9.64
C ARG A 204 11.42 1.77 -8.48
N LEU A 205 12.40 0.92 -8.77
CA LEU A 205 13.22 0.31 -7.75
C LEU A 205 14.23 1.34 -7.24
N VAL A 206 14.18 1.64 -5.95
CA VAL A 206 15.16 2.45 -5.25
C VAL A 206 16.18 1.49 -4.64
N ALA A 207 17.47 1.72 -4.92
CA ALA A 207 18.54 0.96 -4.30
C ALA A 207 18.36 0.96 -2.77
N PRO A 208 18.64 -0.14 -2.06
CA PRO A 208 18.66 -0.09 -0.61
C PRO A 208 19.70 0.97 -0.21
N GLY A 209 19.24 2.08 0.36
CA GLY A 209 20.12 2.97 1.11
C GLY A 209 20.62 2.24 2.34
N ASP A 210 21.56 2.84 3.06
CA ASP A 210 22.13 2.32 4.33
C ASP A 210 21.08 2.06 5.45
N ASP A 211 19.79 2.27 5.17
CA ASP A 211 18.62 2.16 6.04
C ASP A 211 17.65 1.03 5.60
N ALA A 212 18.17 -0.01 4.94
CA ALA A 212 17.35 -1.17 4.56
C ALA A 212 16.65 -1.76 5.80
N PRO A 213 15.32 -1.96 5.79
CA PRO A 213 14.60 -2.48 6.93
C PRO A 213 15.10 -3.89 7.28
N THR A 214 15.32 -4.13 8.57
CA THR A 214 15.69 -5.44 9.11
C THR A 214 14.62 -6.47 8.72
N PRO A 215 14.99 -7.67 8.22
CA PRO A 215 14.02 -8.68 7.83
C PRO A 215 13.04 -8.97 8.98
N VAL A 216 11.74 -8.86 8.72
CA VAL A 216 10.72 -9.33 9.66
C VAL A 216 10.63 -10.85 9.50
N PRO A 217 10.92 -11.66 10.53
CA PRO A 217 10.77 -13.09 10.43
C PRO A 217 9.30 -13.44 10.19
N ALA A 218 9.05 -14.30 9.19
CA ALA A 218 7.73 -14.75 8.80
C ALA A 218 6.97 -15.31 10.01
N SER A 219 6.08 -14.52 10.61
CA SER A 219 5.17 -14.97 11.66
C SER A 219 3.86 -15.38 11.02
N GLY A 220 3.76 -16.66 10.67
CA GLY A 220 2.52 -17.45 10.71
C GLY A 220 1.26 -16.83 10.11
N ILE A 221 1.33 -16.23 8.93
CA ILE A 221 0.12 -16.02 8.13
C ILE A 221 -0.36 -17.42 7.70
N PRO A 222 -1.60 -17.83 8.02
CA PRO A 222 -2.12 -19.12 7.59
C PRO A 222 -2.11 -19.15 6.07
N THR A 223 -1.26 -19.99 5.49
CA THR A 223 -1.35 -20.35 4.09
C THR A 223 -2.67 -21.08 3.90
N SER A 224 -3.61 -20.45 3.21
CA SER A 224 -4.74 -21.19 2.64
C SER A 224 -4.20 -22.06 1.52
N SER A 225 -3.66 -23.22 1.92
CA SER A 225 -3.36 -24.32 1.04
C SER A 225 -4.68 -24.86 0.50
N SER A 226 -4.97 -24.58 -0.77
CA SER A 226 -5.55 -25.55 -1.69
C SER A 226 -5.72 -24.94 -3.09
N ARG A 227 -5.28 -25.71 -4.11
CA ARG A 227 -5.45 -25.50 -5.57
C ARG A 227 -4.48 -24.45 -6.17
N LEU A 228 -3.64 -24.73 -7.17
CA LEU A 228 -3.73 -25.67 -8.30
C LEU A 228 -2.33 -26.08 -8.77
N ASP A 229 -2.10 -27.39 -8.86
CA ASP A 229 -1.23 -27.96 -9.87
C ASP A 229 -1.94 -27.80 -11.23
N ALA A 230 -1.52 -26.82 -12.02
CA ALA A 230 -1.68 -26.80 -13.47
C ALA A 230 -0.89 -25.60 -14.01
N PHE A 231 0.37 -25.86 -14.39
CA PHE A 231 1.07 -25.43 -15.60
C PHE A 231 2.58 -25.63 -15.42
#